data_AF-A0A959KJE1-F1
#
_entry.id   AF-A0A959KJE1-F1
#
_cell.length_a   1.000
_cell.length_b   1.000
_cell.length_c   1.000
_cell.angle_alpha   90.00
_cell.angle_beta   90.00
_cell.angle_gamma   90.00
#
_symmetry.space_group_name_H-M   'P 1'
#
loop_
_entity.id
_entity.type
_entity.pdbx_description
1 polymer ?
#
loop_
_entity_poly.entity_id
_entity_poly.type
_entity_poly.pdbx_seq_one_letter_code
_entity_poly.pdbx_strand_id
1 'polypeptide(L)' 'MKAYNLETALAHPLATTELYIHGRRLLSFPEEVLRLPNLRLLALSDNRLRELPSGLTSLNQL' A
#
# COMPACT_ATOMS: atom_id res chain seq x y z
N MET A 1 12.04 4.59 0.67
CA MET A 1 12.18 4.37 -0.78
C MET A 1 10.80 4.28 -1.41
N LYS A 2 10.71 4.61 -2.69
CA LYS A 2 9.46 4.56 -3.46
C LYS A 2 9.31 3.19 -4.11
N ALA A 3 8.12 2.60 -4.03
CA ALA A 3 7.75 1.35 -4.69
C ALA A 3 6.53 1.57 -5.61
N TYR A 4 6.51 0.88 -6.75
CA TYR A 4 5.46 1.02 -7.78
C TYR A 4 4.61 -0.25 -7.96
N ASN A 5 4.84 -1.24 -7.11
CA ASN A 5 4.06 -2.46 -7.02
C ASN A 5 4.29 -3.10 -5.63
N LEU A 6 3.44 -4.07 -5.30
CA LEU A 6 3.47 -4.75 -4.01
C LEU A 6 4.70 -5.66 -3.84
N GLU A 7 5.17 -6.27 -4.92
CA GLU A 7 6.33 -7.15 -4.91
C GLU A 7 7.60 -6.43 -4.43
N THR A 8 7.92 -5.29 -5.05
CA THR A 8 9.08 -4.46 -4.67
C THR A 8 8.96 -3.86 -3.29
N ALA A 9 7.73 -3.48 -2.89
CA ALA A 9 7.46 -2.98 -1.54
C ALA A 9 7.72 -4.06 -0.48
N LEU A 10 7.23 -5.28 -0.71
CA LEU A 10 7.37 -6.41 0.20
C LEU A 10 8.78 -7.03 0.19
N ALA A 11 9.56 -6.84 -0.87
CA ALA A 11 10.98 -7.19 -0.89
C ALA A 11 11.80 -6.31 0.07
N HIS A 12 11.35 -5.07 0.32
CA HIS A 12 12.03 -4.12 1.21
C HIS A 12 11.04 -3.38 2.14
N PRO A 13 10.38 -4.10 3.06
CA PRO A 13 9.24 -3.56 3.81
C PRO A 13 9.66 -2.45 4.79
N LEU A 14 10.87 -2.54 5.35
CA LEU A 14 11.41 -1.53 6.26
C LEU A 14 11.91 -0.28 5.51
N ALA A 15 12.34 -0.44 4.25
CA ALA A 15 12.85 0.67 3.45
C ALA A 15 11.73 1.38 2.69
N THR A 16 10.58 0.74 2.45
CA THR A 16 9.48 1.31 1.67
C THR A 16 8.74 2.36 2.49
N THR A 17 8.64 3.57 1.93
CA THR A 17 7.99 4.73 2.56
C THR A 17 6.87 5.30 1.70
N GLU A 18 6.91 5.07 0.39
CA GLU A 18 5.88 5.52 -0.55
C GLU A 18 5.53 4.34 -1.46
N LEU A 19 4.24 4.02 -1.59
CA LEU A 19 3.74 2.95 -2.44
C LEU A 19 2.70 3.48 -3.42
N TYR A 20 2.98 3.29 -4.71
CA TYR A 20 2.12 3.70 -5.82
C TYR A 20 1.57 2.47 -6.52
N ILE A 21 0.27 2.26 -6.41
CA ILE A 21 -0.45 1.19 -7.13
C ILE A 21 -1.67 1.83 -7.80
N HIS A 22 -1.43 2.53 -8.90
CA HIS A 22 -2.48 3.17 -9.69
C HIS A 22 -2.88 2.32 -10.90
N GLY A 23 -4.14 2.39 -11.33
CA GLY A 23 -4.58 1.81 -12.61
C GLY A 23 -4.60 0.28 -12.64
N ARG A 24 -4.57 -0.40 -11.49
CA ARG A 24 -4.44 -1.87 -11.40
C ARG A 24 -5.78 -2.60 -11.31
N ARG A 25 -6.90 -1.88 -11.43
CA ARG A 25 -8.27 -2.44 -11.34
C ARG A 25 -8.49 -3.27 -10.07
N LEU A 26 -7.78 -2.96 -8.98
CA LEU A 26 -7.95 -3.65 -7.70
C LEU A 26 -9.40 -3.54 -7.25
N LEU A 27 -10.03 -4.67 -6.98
CA LEU A 27 -11.41 -4.75 -6.49
C LEU A 27 -11.46 -4.66 -4.96
N SER A 28 -10.42 -5.17 -4.30
CA SER A 28 -10.23 -5.17 -2.86
C SER A 28 -8.85 -4.60 -2.52
N PHE A 29 -8.73 -4.08 -1.31
CA PHE A 29 -7.46 -3.57 -0.81
C PHE A 29 -6.49 -4.72 -0.56
N PRO A 30 -5.22 -4.63 -0.99
CA PRO A 30 -4.20 -5.63 -0.67
C PRO A 30 -3.73 -5.50 0.78
N GLU A 31 -4.19 -6.40 1.66
CA GLU A 31 -3.85 -6.36 3.09
C GLU A 31 -2.34 -6.48 3.37
N GLU A 32 -1.55 -6.97 2.43
CA GLU A 32 -0.10 -7.02 2.56
C GLU A 32 0.53 -5.62 2.66
N VAL A 33 -0.16 -4.56 2.20
CA VAL A 33 0.27 -3.18 2.42
C VAL A 33 0.35 -2.83 3.91
N LEU A 34 -0.46 -3.49 4.75
CA LEU A 34 -0.43 -3.33 6.22
C LEU A 34 0.89 -3.83 6.84
N ARG A 35 1.70 -4.58 6.08
CA ARG A 35 3.01 -5.11 6.50
C ARG A 35 4.17 -4.12 6.22
N LEU A 36 3.87 -2.90 5.81
CA LEU A 36 4.85 -1.85 5.50
C LEU A 36 4.91 -0.83 6.65
N PRO A 37 5.66 -1.08 7.73
CA PRO A 37 5.56 -0.32 8.98
C PRO A 37 6.04 1.14 8.87
N ASN A 38 6.84 1.45 7.85
CA ASN A 38 7.36 2.79 7.58
C ASN A 38 6.65 3.48 6.41
N LEU A 39 5.52 2.94 5.96
CA LEU A 39 4.75 3.53 4.88
C LEU A 39 4.14 4.87 5.33
N ARG A 40 4.35 5.90 4.51
CA ARG A 40 3.92 7.29 4.74
C ARG A 40 3.02 7.83 3.64
N LEU A 41 3.04 7.18 2.48
CA LEU A 41 2.19 7.55 1.36
C LEU A 41 1.75 6.28 0.66
N LEU A 42 0.43 6.15 0.49
CA LEU A 42 -0.20 5.07 -0.24
C LEU A 42 -1.11 5.65 -1.32
N ALA A 43 -0.70 5.53 -2.58
CA ALA A 43 -1.48 5.99 -3.73
C ALA A 43 -2.18 4.80 -4.40
N LEU A 44 -3.50 4.73 -4.27
CA LEU A 44 -4.37 3.69 -4.83
C LEU A 44 -5.37 4.25 -5.87
N SER A 45 -5.09 5.42 -6.43
CA SER A 45 -5.95 6.06 -7.43
C SER A 45 -6.14 5.19 -8.68
N ASP A 46 -7.25 5.40 -9.40
CA ASP A 46 -7.55 4.64 -10.62
C ASP A 46 -7.63 3.11 -10.40
N ASN A 47 -8.11 2.71 -9.22
CA ASN A 47 -8.54 1.34 -8.95
C ASN A 47 -10.06 1.26 -8.82
N ARG A 48 -10.58 0.06 -8.54
CA ARG A 48 -12.01 -0.22 -8.36
C ARG A 48 -12.32 -0.66 -6.92
N LEU A 49 -11.55 -0.12 -5.97
CA LEU A 49 -11.67 -0.41 -4.55
C LEU A 49 -13.03 0.06 -4.06
N ARG A 50 -13.80 -0.84 -3.45
CA ARG A 50 -15.10 -0.51 -2.84
C ARG A 50 -14.97 -0.16 -1.36
N GLU A 51 -13.94 -0.68 -0.72
CA GLU A 51 -13.70 -0.55 0.70
C GLU A 51 -12.21 -0.46 0.99
N LEU A 52 -11.90 0.18 2.10
CA LEU A 52 -10.59 0.17 2.73
C LEU A 52 -10.64 -0.75 3.94
N PRO A 53 -9.55 -1.47 4.27
CA PRO A 53 -9.58 -2.43 5.36
C PRO A 53 -9.59 -1.68 6.69
N SER A 54 -10.18 -2.29 7.71
CA SER A 54 -10.18 -1.77 9.08
C SER A 54 -8.76 -1.66 9.66
N GLY A 55 -7.81 -2.45 9.13
CA GLY A 55 -6.42 -2.48 9.54
C GLY A 55 -5.57 -1.28 9.12
N LEU A 56 -6.09 -0.29 8.37
CA LEU A 56 -5.29 0.90 8.01
C LEU A 56 -4.72 1.65 9.22
N THR A 57 -5.39 1.54 10.38
CA THR A 57 -4.92 2.12 11.65
C THR A 57 -3.62 1.50 12.15
N SER A 58 -3.18 0.34 11.64
CA SER A 58 -1.88 -0.25 11.99
C SER A 58 -0.70 0.46 11.33
N LEU A 59 -0.94 1.27 10.30
CA LEU A 59 0.07 2.03 9.59
C LEU A 59 0.31 3.36 10.31
N ASN A 60 1.05 3.31 11.42
CA ASN A 60 1.26 4.46 12.33
C ASN A 60 1.93 5.69 11.70
N GLN A 61 2.52 5.55 10.50
CA GLN A 61 3.21 6.64 9.80
C GLN A 61 2.46 7.13 8.55
N LEU A 62 1.31 6.53 8.22
CA LEU A 62 0.47 6.86 7.06
C LEU A 62 -0.51 7.99 7.38
#